data_AF-A0A834EW74-F1
#
_entry.id   AF-A0A834EW74-F1
#
_cell.length_a   1.000
_cell.length_b   1.000
_cell.length_c   1.000
_cell.angle_alpha   90.00
_cell.angle_beta   90.00
_cell.angle_gamma   90.00
#
_symmetry.space_group_name_H-M   'P 1'
#
loop_
_entity.id
_entity.type
_entity.pdbx_description
1 polymer ?
#
loop_
_entity_poly.entity_id
_entity_poly.type
_entity_poly.pdbx_seq_one_letter_code
_entity_poly.pdbx_strand_id
1 'polypeptide(L)'
;MGKMAAALGSVATLATEPGEDAFRKLFRFYRQSRPGTADLGGVIDFSAAHAGRGTGPGAHKVVRSQLSVSSVSDHDAHRAGLQPVSKWQAYGLEDYPDIKK
;
A
#
# COMPACT_ATOMS: atom_id res chain seq x y z
N MET A 1 39.41 -17.94 7.43
CA MET A 1 39.02 -17.53 6.06
C MET A 1 37.51 -17.69 5.95
N GLY A 2 36.80 -16.57 5.73
CA GLY A 2 35.37 -16.42 5.98
C GLY A 2 34.47 -17.08 4.93
N LYS A 3 33.38 -17.69 5.41
CA LYS A 3 32.23 -18.06 4.59
C LYS A 3 31.46 -16.79 4.24
N MET A 4 31.50 -16.40 2.97
CA MET A 4 30.58 -15.39 2.43
C MET A 4 29.19 -16.03 2.28
N ALA A 5 28.34 -15.81 3.27
CA ALA A 5 26.90 -16.02 3.12
C ALA A 5 26.37 -14.91 2.22
N ALA A 6 26.19 -15.21 0.94
CA ALA A 6 25.37 -14.40 0.05
C ALA A 6 23.93 -14.46 0.59
N ALA A 7 23.56 -13.46 1.40
CA ALA A 7 22.17 -13.12 1.65
C ALA A 7 21.60 -12.53 0.35
N LEU A 8 21.31 -13.41 -0.62
CA LEU A 8 20.39 -13.08 -1.68
C LEU A 8 19.04 -12.86 -1.00
N GLY A 9 18.63 -11.59 -0.95
CA GLY A 9 17.35 -11.15 -0.40
C GLY A 9 16.25 -12.08 -0.88
N SER A 10 15.51 -12.62 0.08
CA SER A 10 14.44 -13.59 -0.10
C SER A 10 13.33 -13.00 -0.97
N VAL A 11 13.50 -13.08 -2.29
CA VAL A 11 12.36 -13.15 -3.20
C VAL A 11 11.66 -14.45 -2.81
N ALA A 12 10.60 -14.34 -2.00
CA ALA A 12 9.74 -15.47 -1.74
C ALA A 12 9.22 -15.92 -3.11
N THR A 13 9.84 -16.97 -3.66
CA THR A 13 9.47 -17.53 -4.95
C THR A 13 8.04 -18.01 -4.81
N LEU A 14 7.10 -17.20 -5.28
CA LEU A 14 5.70 -17.58 -5.40
C LEU A 14 5.69 -18.78 -6.37
N ALA A 15 5.71 -20.01 -5.86
CA ALA A 15 5.55 -21.19 -6.69
C ALA A 15 4.15 -21.12 -7.33
N THR A 16 4.09 -21.12 -8.65
CA THR A 16 2.81 -21.10 -9.37
C THR A 16 2.26 -22.52 -9.38
N GLU A 17 1.06 -22.74 -8.84
CA GLU A 17 0.38 -24.01 -9.08
C GLU A 17 -0.01 -24.12 -10.57
N PRO A 18 -0.01 -25.31 -11.16
CA PRO A 18 -0.45 -25.49 -12.54
C PRO A 18 -1.87 -24.94 -12.75
N GLY A 19 -2.01 -23.92 -13.61
CA GLY A 19 -3.30 -23.28 -13.93
C GLY A 19 -3.74 -22.13 -13.02
N GLU A 20 -2.88 -21.64 -12.11
CA GLU A 20 -3.19 -20.49 -11.26
C GLU A 20 -2.90 -19.14 -11.95
N ASP A 21 -3.87 -18.21 -11.94
CA ASP A 21 -3.68 -16.83 -12.41
C ASP A 21 -2.93 -15.94 -11.39
N ALA A 22 -2.41 -14.81 -11.87
CA ALA A 22 -1.60 -13.90 -11.06
C ALA A 22 -2.34 -13.35 -9.83
N PHE A 23 -3.67 -13.14 -9.92
CA PHE A 23 -4.45 -12.61 -8.81
C PHE A 23 -4.64 -13.67 -7.72
N ARG A 24 -5.01 -14.89 -8.09
CA ARG A 24 -5.14 -16.02 -7.14
C ARG A 24 -3.83 -16.33 -6.44
N LYS A 25 -2.72 -16.23 -7.16
CA LYS A 25 -1.37 -16.38 -6.60
C LYS A 25 -1.05 -15.34 -5.52
N LEU A 26 -1.29 -14.05 -5.81
CA LEU A 26 -1.08 -12.97 -4.85
C LEU A 26 -2.03 -13.09 -3.65
N PHE A 27 -3.30 -13.40 -3.89
CA PHE A 27 -4.28 -13.62 -2.84
C PHE A 27 -3.85 -14.74 -1.89
N ARG A 28 -3.42 -15.89 -2.43
CA ARG A 28 -2.93 -17.02 -1.64
C ARG A 28 -1.73 -16.62 -0.79
N PHE A 29 -0.76 -15.94 -1.39
CA PHE A 29 0.45 -15.46 -0.71
C PHE A 29 0.11 -14.57 0.48
N TYR A 30 -0.70 -13.53 0.28
CA TYR A 30 -1.06 -12.62 1.37
C TYR A 30 -1.98 -13.27 2.40
N ARG A 31 -2.84 -14.22 2.01
CA ARG A 31 -3.67 -14.98 2.96
C ARG A 31 -2.82 -15.87 3.88
N GLN A 32 -1.75 -16.46 3.36
CA GLN A 32 -0.85 -17.34 4.13
C GLN A 32 0.27 -16.57 4.85
N SER A 33 0.42 -15.28 4.53
CA SER A 33 1.42 -14.40 5.13
C SER A 33 1.13 -14.22 6.62
N ARG A 34 2.07 -14.60 7.48
CA ARG A 34 2.00 -14.29 8.91
C ARG A 34 2.57 -12.90 9.17
N PRO A 35 1.91 -12.05 9.98
CA PRO A 35 2.45 -10.76 10.37
C PRO A 35 3.85 -10.94 11.00
N GLY A 36 4.86 -10.27 10.43
CA GLY A 36 6.24 -10.28 10.92
C GLY A 36 7.18 -11.33 10.29
N THR A 37 6.69 -12.29 9.49
CA THR A 37 7.56 -13.27 8.81
C THR A 37 7.44 -13.24 7.29
N ALA A 38 6.32 -12.75 6.76
CA ALA A 38 6.12 -12.63 5.32
C ALA A 38 6.65 -11.30 4.80
N ASP A 39 7.20 -11.31 3.59
CA ASP A 39 7.59 -10.09 2.88
C ASP A 39 6.34 -9.30 2.48
N LEU A 40 5.97 -8.33 3.31
CA LEU A 40 4.91 -7.37 3.06
C LEU A 40 5.41 -6.12 2.33
N GLY A 41 6.66 -6.09 1.85
CA GLY A 41 7.25 -4.93 1.16
C GLY A 41 6.54 -4.55 -0.14
N GLY A 42 5.76 -5.48 -0.72
CA GLY A 42 4.89 -5.20 -1.87
C GLY A 42 3.55 -4.53 -1.54
N VAL A 43 3.14 -4.51 -0.27
CA VAL A 43 1.87 -3.90 0.16
C VAL A 43 2.06 -2.39 0.30
N ILE A 44 1.16 -1.61 -0.30
CA ILE A 44 1.22 -0.15 -0.22
C ILE A 44 0.70 0.31 1.15
N ASP A 45 1.58 0.99 1.90
CA ASP A 45 1.20 1.72 3.09
C ASP A 45 0.95 3.21 2.78
N PHE A 46 -0.32 3.59 2.68
CA PHE A 46 -0.74 4.98 2.44
C PHE A 46 -0.46 5.90 3.63
N SER A 47 -0.34 5.35 4.84
CA SER A 47 0.03 6.11 6.04
C SER A 47 1.52 6.43 6.11
N ALA A 48 2.34 5.86 5.23
CA ALA A 48 3.74 6.22 5.07
C ALA A 48 4.00 7.01 3.78
N ALA A 49 3.00 7.15 2.89
CA ALA A 49 3.16 7.74 1.56
C ALA A 49 3.61 9.21 1.59
N HIS A 50 3.28 9.95 2.66
CA HIS A 50 3.73 11.33 2.88
C HIS A 50 5.21 11.46 3.27
N ALA A 51 5.90 10.37 3.65
CA ALA A 51 7.28 10.41 4.14
C ALA A 51 8.35 10.24 3.03
N GLY A 52 7.93 10.28 1.77
CA GLY A 52 8.77 9.98 0.61
C GLY A 52 8.46 8.59 0.05
N ARG A 53 8.55 8.47 -1.29
CA ARG A 53 8.16 7.27 -2.07
C ARG A 53 8.50 5.98 -1.31
N GLY A 54 7.47 5.20 -1.01
CA GLY A 54 7.65 3.87 -0.44
C GLY A 54 8.60 3.03 -1.30
N THR A 55 9.29 2.09 -0.67
CA THR A 55 10.35 1.28 -1.29
C THR A 55 9.81 0.15 -2.19
N GLY A 56 8.49 -0.08 -2.17
CA GLY A 56 7.84 -1.15 -2.93
C GLY A 56 7.49 -0.78 -4.39
N PRO A 57 7.42 -1.77 -5.30
CA PRO A 57 7.02 -1.57 -6.69
C PRO A 57 5.56 -1.11 -6.89
N GLY A 58 4.73 -1.04 -5.84
CA GLY A 58 3.42 -0.39 -5.91
C GLY A 58 3.45 1.09 -5.50
N ALA A 59 4.44 1.50 -4.71
CA ALA A 59 4.46 2.80 -4.04
C ALA A 59 4.73 3.97 -4.99
N HIS A 60 5.38 3.72 -6.14
CA HIS A 60 5.60 4.75 -7.16
C HIS A 60 4.32 5.13 -7.93
N LYS A 61 3.28 4.30 -7.86
CA LYS A 61 1.98 4.56 -8.49
C LYS A 61 1.02 5.36 -7.62
N VAL A 62 1.40 5.65 -6.37
CA VAL A 62 0.57 6.40 -5.42
C VAL A 62 0.64 7.89 -5.77
N VAL A 63 -0.51 8.48 -6.06
CA VAL A 63 -0.66 9.90 -6.41
C VAL A 63 -1.54 10.61 -5.38
N ARG A 64 -1.26 11.88 -5.09
CA ARG A 64 -2.09 12.67 -4.17
C ARG A 64 -3.39 13.07 -4.87
N SER A 65 -4.52 12.75 -4.25
CA SER A 65 -5.83 13.19 -4.74
C SER A 65 -6.23 14.49 -4.05
N GLN A 66 -6.64 15.48 -4.84
CA GLN A 66 -7.15 16.73 -4.29
C GLN A 66 -8.54 16.50 -3.67
N LEU A 67 -8.74 17.06 -2.48
CA LEU A 67 -10.03 17.09 -1.79
C LEU A 67 -10.59 18.52 -1.85
N SER A 68 -11.91 18.64 -1.95
CA SER A 68 -12.57 19.94 -1.84
C SER A 68 -12.72 20.31 -0.37
N VAL A 69 -11.73 21.05 0.16
CA VAL A 69 -11.67 21.45 1.58
C VAL A 69 -12.87 22.30 1.99
N SER A 70 -13.40 23.12 1.08
CA SER A 70 -14.54 24.00 1.34
C SER A 70 -15.90 23.32 1.22
N SER A 71 -15.97 22.06 0.76
CA SER A 71 -17.24 21.36 0.59
C SER A 71 -17.83 20.84 1.90
N VAL A 72 -17.03 20.75 2.97
CA VAL A 72 -17.46 20.30 4.29
C VAL A 72 -16.95 21.29 5.32
N SER A 73 -17.84 21.83 6.16
CA SER A 73 -17.42 22.73 7.24
C SER A 73 -16.72 21.96 8.35
N ASP A 74 -15.81 22.61 9.08
CA ASP A 74 -15.15 22.01 10.24
C ASP A 74 -16.16 21.53 11.29
N HIS A 75 -17.26 22.27 11.46
CA HIS A 75 -18.37 21.89 12.33
C HIS A 75 -19.03 20.56 11.89
N ASP A 76 -19.27 20.37 10.59
CA ASP A 76 -19.84 19.13 10.06
C ASP A 76 -18.88 17.95 10.21
N ALA A 77 -17.59 18.17 9.95
CA ALA A 77 -16.55 17.17 10.15
C ALA A 77 -16.46 16.75 11.63
N HIS A 78 -16.47 17.71 12.56
CA HIS A 78 -16.44 17.46 14.00
C HIS A 78 -17.69 16.72 14.49
N ARG A 79 -18.88 17.08 13.98
CA ARG A 79 -20.13 16.38 14.32
C ARG A 79 -20.09 14.91 13.91
N ALA A 80 -19.40 14.58 12.83
CA ALA A 80 -19.17 13.21 12.38
C ALA A 80 -18.01 12.49 13.11
N GLY A 81 -17.32 13.15 14.04
CA GLY A 81 -16.15 12.61 14.74
C GLY A 81 -14.87 12.57 13.89
N LEU A 82 -14.84 13.30 12.77
CA LEU A 82 -13.70 13.37 11.86
C LEU A 82 -12.84 14.61 12.12
N GLN A 83 -11.59 14.58 11.69
CA GLN A 83 -10.76 15.79 11.62
C GLN A 83 -11.29 16.73 10.52
N PRO A 84 -10.98 18.04 10.58
CA PRO A 84 -11.18 18.96 9.46
C PRO A 84 -10.60 18.44 8.14
N VAL A 85 -11.31 18.64 7.02
CA VAL A 85 -10.88 18.18 5.69
C VAL A 85 -9.52 18.75 5.28
N SER A 86 -9.18 19.94 5.77
CA SER A 86 -7.87 20.58 5.58
C SER A 86 -6.70 19.75 6.09
N LYS A 87 -6.94 18.83 7.04
CA LYS A 87 -5.93 17.92 7.60
C LYS A 87 -5.91 16.56 6.92
N TRP A 88 -6.87 16.28 6.04
CA TRP A 88 -6.96 14.98 5.38
C TRP A 88 -5.89 14.84 4.31
N GLN A 89 -5.49 13.61 4.11
CA GLN A 89 -4.67 13.21 2.99
C GLN A 89 -5.40 12.12 2.24
N ALA A 90 -5.71 12.39 0.99
CA ALA A 90 -6.31 11.41 0.10
C ALA A 90 -5.31 11.03 -0.99
N TYR A 91 -5.29 9.76 -1.31
CA TYR A 91 -4.41 9.18 -2.30
C TYR A 91 -5.21 8.38 -3.32
N GLY A 92 -4.73 8.39 -4.56
CA GLY A 92 -5.19 7.52 -5.63
C GLY A 92 -4.05 6.67 -6.16
N LEU A 93 -4.36 5.80 -7.11
CA LEU A 93 -3.37 5.06 -7.89
C LEU A 93 -3.45 5.52 -9.35
N GLU A 94 -2.29 5.75 -9.97
CA GLU A 94 -2.18 6.30 -11.33
C GLU A 94 -3.02 5.53 -12.36
N ASP A 95 -2.99 4.19 -12.30
CA ASP A 95 -3.72 3.31 -13.23
C ASP A 95 -5.18 3.03 -12.81
N TYR A 96 -5.62 3.55 -11.65
CA TYR A 96 -6.96 3.30 -11.08
C TYR A 96 -7.64 4.62 -10.69
N PRO A 97 -8.18 5.38 -11.66
CA PRO A 97 -8.62 6.77 -11.46
C PRO A 97 -9.78 6.94 -10.48
N ASP A 98 -10.65 5.92 -10.38
CA ASP A 98 -11.87 5.96 -9.56
C ASP A 98 -11.64 5.59 -8.09
N ILE A 99 -10.47 5.07 -7.72
CA ILE A 99 -10.18 4.61 -6.37
C ILE A 99 -9.50 5.72 -5.56
N LYS A 100 -10.10 6.09 -4.43
CA LYS A 100 -9.57 7.05 -3.45
C LYS A 100 -9.48 6.39 -2.08
N LYS A 101 -8.37 6.58 -1.37
CA LYS A 101 -8.17 6.10 0.00
C LYS A 101 -7.64 7.22 0.89
#